data_AF-A0A139CIZ3-F1
#
_entry.id   AF-A0A139CIZ3-F1
#
_cell.length_a   1.000
_cell.length_b   1.000
_cell.length_c   1.000
_cell.angle_alpha   90.00
_cell.angle_beta   90.00
_cell.angle_gamma   90.00
#
_symmetry.space_group_name_H-M   'P 1'
#
loop_
_entity.id
_entity.type
_entity.pdbx_description
1 polymer ?
#
loop_
_entity_poly.entity_id
_entity_poly.type
_entity_poly.pdbx_seq_one_letter_code
_entity_poly.pdbx_strand_id
1 'polypeptide(L)'
;MPYPEHGGRFTGEPGYFKHVLGAAKGLMNKLGTSAEDYDYAVFHQPNGKFPSRVAKMLGFSKEKIAPGLVVTRLGNTYSASCLMGIAATLDQAKPGDRIFATAFGSGAGADAFSFRVTDKIDKIRDKAPLVEELLANPVYMDYAMYAKHKGKIKRA
;
A
#
# COMPACT_ATOMS: atom_id res chain seq x y z
N MET A 1 -12.46 21.30 -14.06
CA MET A 1 -12.32 21.10 -12.59
C MET A 1 -10.92 20.57 -12.30
N PRO A 2 -10.15 21.18 -11.38
CA PRO A 2 -8.77 20.75 -11.13
C PRO A 2 -8.64 19.50 -10.23
N TYR A 3 -9.75 18.99 -9.69
CA TYR A 3 -9.77 17.84 -8.79
C TYR A 3 -10.67 16.73 -9.36
N PRO A 4 -10.35 15.45 -9.09
CA PRO A 4 -11.18 14.33 -9.51
C PRO A 4 -12.52 14.32 -8.75
N GLU A 5 -13.56 13.84 -9.42
CA GLU A 5 -14.84 13.52 -8.80
C GLU A 5 -14.87 12.05 -8.37
N HIS A 6 -15.70 11.72 -7.39
CA HIS A 6 -15.84 10.35 -6.92
C HIS A 6 -17.25 10.05 -6.42
N GLY A 7 -17.67 8.78 -6.53
CA GLY A 7 -18.97 8.30 -6.04
C GLY A 7 -19.09 8.12 -4.53
N GLY A 8 -18.21 8.74 -3.72
CA GLY A 8 -18.27 8.71 -2.26
C GLY A 8 -18.22 7.27 -1.72
N ARG A 9 -19.27 6.83 -1.03
CA ARG A 9 -19.37 5.46 -0.46
C ARG A 9 -19.21 4.35 -1.50
N PHE A 10 -19.56 4.62 -2.76
CA PHE A 10 -19.38 3.67 -3.86
C PHE A 10 -17.90 3.28 -4.06
N THR A 11 -16.96 4.16 -3.73
CA THR A 11 -15.52 3.85 -3.83
C THR A 11 -15.06 2.78 -2.84
N GLY A 12 -15.84 2.52 -1.78
CA GLY A 12 -15.58 1.52 -0.76
C GLY A 12 -15.94 0.11 -1.23
N GLU A 13 -17.14 -0.36 -0.87
CA GLU A 13 -17.55 -1.76 -1.06
C GLU A 13 -17.60 -2.20 -2.53
N PRO A 14 -18.35 -1.50 -3.42
CA PRO A 14 -18.41 -1.92 -4.82
C PRO A 14 -17.14 -1.57 -5.62
N GLY A 15 -16.35 -0.59 -5.16
CA GLY A 15 -15.04 -0.23 -5.71
C GLY A 15 -13.92 -1.06 -5.10
N TYR A 16 -13.20 -0.46 -4.14
CA TYR A 16 -11.98 -1.01 -3.55
C TYR A 16 -12.13 -2.45 -3.03
N PHE A 17 -13.09 -2.74 -2.14
CA PHE A 17 -13.16 -4.05 -1.47
C PHE A 17 -13.49 -5.17 -2.45
N LYS A 18 -14.45 -4.95 -3.37
CA LYS A 18 -14.81 -5.94 -4.40
C LYS A 18 -13.60 -6.40 -5.21
N HIS A 19 -12.83 -5.44 -5.73
CA HIS A 19 -11.74 -5.75 -6.66
C HIS A 19 -10.51 -6.31 -5.93
N VAL A 20 -10.12 -5.70 -4.80
CA VAL A 20 -8.97 -6.17 -4.02
C VAL A 20 -9.21 -7.57 -3.47
N LEU A 21 -10.39 -7.86 -2.90
CA LEU A 21 -10.71 -9.20 -2.40
C LEU A 21 -10.81 -10.22 -3.54
N GLY A 22 -11.37 -9.82 -4.69
CA GLY A 22 -11.48 -10.68 -5.88
C GLY A 22 -10.10 -11.10 -6.41
N ALA A 23 -9.21 -10.13 -6.64
CA ALA A 23 -7.84 -10.40 -7.09
C ALA A 23 -7.05 -11.21 -6.05
N ALA A 24 -7.15 -10.84 -4.77
CA ALA A 24 -6.42 -11.52 -3.71
C ALA A 24 -6.82 -12.99 -3.57
N LYS A 25 -8.12 -13.27 -3.47
CA LYS A 25 -8.65 -14.64 -3.38
C LYS A 25 -8.38 -15.43 -4.66
N GLY A 26 -8.51 -14.80 -5.82
CA GLY A 26 -8.23 -15.42 -7.12
C GLY A 26 -6.79 -15.93 -7.21
N LEU A 27 -5.81 -15.12 -6.82
CA LEU A 27 -4.41 -15.53 -6.81
C LEU A 27 -4.12 -16.58 -5.75
N MET A 28 -4.61 -16.40 -4.51
CA MET A 28 -4.40 -17.38 -3.44
C MET A 28 -4.96 -18.76 -3.81
N ASN A 29 -6.17 -18.82 -4.38
CA ASN A 29 -6.78 -20.05 -4.88
C ASN A 29 -5.95 -20.67 -6.01
N LYS A 30 -5.50 -19.86 -7.00
CA LYS A 30 -4.66 -20.34 -8.11
C LYS A 30 -3.34 -20.96 -7.62
N LEU A 31 -2.79 -20.42 -6.53
CA LEU A 31 -1.55 -20.90 -5.94
C LEU A 31 -1.74 -22.00 -4.88
N GLY A 32 -2.98 -22.33 -4.51
CA GLY A 32 -3.27 -23.26 -3.40
C GLY A 32 -2.75 -22.76 -2.06
N THR A 33 -2.87 -21.47 -1.78
CA THR A 33 -2.33 -20.81 -0.57
C THR A 33 -3.42 -20.08 0.21
N SER A 34 -3.11 -19.75 1.45
CA SER A 34 -3.91 -18.97 2.40
C SER A 34 -3.07 -17.83 2.97
N ALA A 35 -3.67 -16.95 3.79
CA ALA A 35 -2.93 -15.89 4.48
C ALA A 35 -1.85 -16.40 5.44
N GLU A 36 -1.91 -17.66 5.87
CA GLU A 36 -0.92 -18.29 6.75
C GLU A 36 0.41 -18.55 6.03
N ASP A 37 0.37 -18.81 4.72
CA ASP A 37 1.52 -19.16 3.88
C ASP A 37 2.43 -17.97 3.50
N TYR A 38 2.11 -16.78 4.01
CA TYR A 38 2.81 -15.53 3.71
C TYR A 38 3.32 -14.89 4.99
N ASP A 39 4.55 -14.39 4.97
CA ASP A 39 5.16 -13.68 6.09
C ASP A 39 4.66 -12.23 6.16
N TYR A 40 4.38 -11.62 5.00
CA TYR A 40 3.89 -10.25 4.92
C TYR A 40 2.79 -10.07 3.87
N ALA A 41 1.99 -9.02 4.04
CA ALA A 41 1.02 -8.60 3.05
C ALA A 41 0.92 -7.08 2.89
N VAL A 42 0.76 -6.63 1.64
CA VAL A 42 0.60 -5.22 1.27
C VAL A 42 -0.65 -5.04 0.42
N PHE A 43 -1.55 -4.16 0.83
CA PHE A 43 -2.74 -3.81 0.07
C PHE A 43 -2.67 -2.34 -0.31
N HIS A 44 -3.28 -1.94 -1.44
CA HIS A 44 -3.40 -0.52 -1.80
C HIS A 44 -4.03 0.30 -0.66
N GLN A 45 -3.52 1.53 -0.43
CA GLN A 45 -3.75 2.25 0.81
C GLN A 45 -4.37 3.62 0.57
N PRO A 46 -5.68 3.70 0.28
CA PRO A 46 -6.34 5.00 0.15
C PRO A 46 -6.41 5.76 1.50
N ASN A 47 -6.29 5.02 2.60
CA ASN A 47 -6.19 5.48 4.00
C ASN A 47 -5.70 4.30 4.86
N GLY A 48 -5.50 4.50 6.17
CA GLY A 48 -5.05 3.41 7.07
C GLY A 48 -6.11 2.33 7.38
N LYS A 49 -7.41 2.62 7.21
CA LYS A 49 -8.51 1.72 7.59
C LYS A 49 -8.78 0.64 6.54
N PHE A 50 -8.73 0.99 5.26
CA PHE A 50 -9.06 0.13 4.13
C PHE A 50 -8.13 -1.09 3.96
N PRO A 51 -6.79 -0.92 3.91
CA PRO A 51 -5.86 -2.05 3.84
C PRO A 51 -5.98 -2.94 5.09
N SER A 52 -6.12 -2.35 6.27
CA SER A 52 -6.34 -3.09 7.52
C SER A 52 -7.62 -3.92 7.52
N ARG A 53 -8.72 -3.39 6.95
CA ARG A 53 -9.99 -4.12 6.82
C ARG A 53 -9.87 -5.27 5.82
N VAL A 54 -9.22 -5.06 4.66
CA VAL A 54 -8.97 -6.13 3.68
C VAL A 54 -8.12 -7.23 4.28
N ALA A 55 -7.02 -6.88 4.95
CA ALA A 55 -6.13 -7.82 5.61
C ALA A 55 -6.90 -8.72 6.58
N LYS A 56 -7.72 -8.11 7.45
CA LYS A 56 -8.59 -8.84 8.38
C LYS A 56 -9.58 -9.76 7.66
N MET A 57 -10.21 -9.30 6.58
CA MET A 57 -11.17 -10.10 5.80
C MET A 57 -10.53 -11.29 5.07
N LEU A 58 -9.23 -11.22 4.78
CA LEU A 58 -8.45 -12.28 4.13
C LEU A 58 -7.74 -13.19 5.12
N GLY A 59 -7.73 -12.87 6.41
CA GLY A 59 -7.07 -13.66 7.46
C GLY A 59 -5.63 -13.25 7.79
N PHE A 60 -5.13 -12.12 7.25
CA PHE A 60 -3.83 -11.59 7.64
C PHE A 60 -3.89 -10.91 9.01
N SER A 61 -2.87 -11.14 9.82
CA SER A 61 -2.71 -10.45 11.10
C SER A 61 -2.23 -9.00 10.90
N LYS A 62 -2.30 -8.18 11.95
CA LYS A 62 -1.81 -6.79 11.89
C LYS A 62 -0.30 -6.75 11.71
N GLU A 63 0.40 -7.69 12.31
CA GLU A 63 1.86 -7.81 12.28
C GLU A 63 2.35 -8.07 10.85
N LYS A 64 1.65 -8.93 10.09
CA LYS A 64 1.97 -9.21 8.68
C LYS A 64 1.83 -8.00 7.75
N ILE A 65 1.01 -7.00 8.12
CA ILE A 65 0.78 -5.81 7.29
C ILE A 65 1.47 -4.55 7.81
N ALA A 66 1.91 -4.55 9.07
CA ALA A 66 2.49 -3.38 9.73
C ALA A 66 3.69 -2.78 8.96
N PRO A 67 4.65 -3.59 8.46
CA PRO A 67 5.75 -3.09 7.63
C PRO A 67 5.30 -2.25 6.44
N GLY A 68 4.25 -2.69 5.75
CA GLY A 68 3.79 -2.06 4.53
C GLY A 68 2.85 -0.89 4.75
N LEU A 69 2.32 -0.65 5.95
CA LEU A 69 1.23 0.31 6.22
C LEU A 69 1.72 1.78 6.35
N VAL A 70 2.37 2.26 5.29
CA VAL A 70 3.02 3.59 5.25
C VAL A 70 2.07 4.78 5.09
N VAL A 71 0.83 4.55 4.64
CA VAL A 71 -0.18 5.60 4.40
C VAL A 71 -0.46 6.47 5.63
N THR A 72 -0.25 5.96 6.84
CA THR A 72 -0.48 6.68 8.10
C THR A 72 0.50 7.83 8.31
N ARG A 73 1.64 7.83 7.61
CA ARG A 73 2.68 8.87 7.67
C ARG A 73 2.88 9.58 6.33
N LEU A 74 2.83 8.83 5.23
CA LEU A 74 3.09 9.35 3.88
C LEU A 74 1.83 9.87 3.16
N GLY A 75 0.65 9.37 3.54
CA GLY A 75 -0.59 9.57 2.79
C GLY A 75 -0.70 8.69 1.55
N ASN A 76 -1.77 8.87 0.78
CA ASN A 76 -2.04 8.08 -0.41
C ASN A 76 -1.29 8.63 -1.64
N THR A 77 -0.27 7.90 -2.09
CA THR A 77 0.53 8.21 -3.29
C THR A 77 0.00 7.56 -4.58
N TYR A 78 -1.29 7.19 -4.60
CA TYR A 78 -2.00 6.65 -5.76
C TYR A 78 -1.29 5.41 -6.32
N SER A 79 -0.80 5.45 -7.56
CA SER A 79 -0.14 4.33 -8.22
C SER A 79 1.09 3.82 -7.45
N ALA A 80 1.74 4.70 -6.68
CA ALA A 80 2.89 4.31 -5.85
C ALA A 80 2.48 3.75 -4.47
N SER A 81 1.22 3.81 -4.07
CA SER A 81 0.80 3.46 -2.69
C SER A 81 1.12 2.00 -2.34
N CYS A 82 0.84 1.06 -3.26
CA CYS A 82 1.17 -0.35 -3.04
C CYS A 82 2.70 -0.57 -3.10
N LEU A 83 3.38 0.10 -4.03
CA LEU A 83 4.84 -0.01 -4.20
C LEU A 83 5.61 0.50 -2.97
N MET A 84 5.17 1.59 -2.36
CA MET A 84 5.77 2.10 -1.12
C MET A 84 5.63 1.11 0.04
N GLY A 85 4.48 0.41 0.14
CA GLY A 85 4.30 -0.64 1.14
C GLY A 85 5.17 -1.87 0.86
N ILE A 86 5.36 -2.23 -0.41
CA ILE A 86 6.29 -3.31 -0.81
C ILE A 86 7.72 -2.93 -0.46
N ALA A 87 8.17 -1.71 -0.77
CA ALA A 87 9.49 -1.22 -0.43
C ALA A 87 9.74 -1.27 1.09
N ALA A 88 8.84 -0.72 1.90
CA ALA A 88 8.96 -0.73 3.37
C ALA A 88 8.94 -2.14 3.98
N THR A 89 8.29 -3.09 3.31
CA THR A 89 8.33 -4.51 3.69
C THR A 89 9.67 -5.14 3.33
N LEU A 90 10.21 -4.87 2.14
CA LEU A 90 11.51 -5.38 1.69
C LEU A 90 12.69 -4.83 2.51
N ASP A 91 12.55 -3.64 3.10
CA ASP A 91 13.52 -3.05 4.02
C ASP A 91 13.75 -3.90 5.29
N GLN A 92 12.86 -4.84 5.61
CA GLN A 92 13.01 -5.71 6.79
C GLN A 92 12.79 -7.20 6.53
N ALA A 93 12.27 -7.56 5.35
CA ALA A 93 12.05 -8.95 4.97
C ALA A 93 13.37 -9.71 4.81
N LYS A 94 13.37 -10.99 5.17
CA LYS A 94 14.51 -11.90 5.15
C LYS A 94 14.49 -12.80 3.91
N PRO A 95 15.65 -13.36 3.50
CA PRO A 95 15.69 -14.41 2.50
C PRO A 95 14.73 -15.55 2.84
N GLY A 96 13.91 -15.95 1.87
CA GLY A 96 12.91 -16.99 2.05
C GLY A 96 11.51 -16.46 2.38
N ASP A 97 11.37 -15.24 2.91
CA ASP A 97 10.06 -14.69 3.25
C ASP A 97 9.17 -14.59 2.01
N ARG A 98 7.88 -14.85 2.17
CA ARG A 98 6.87 -14.76 1.13
C ARG A 98 5.97 -13.55 1.37
N ILE A 99 5.88 -12.69 0.37
CA ILE A 99 5.12 -11.45 0.44
C ILE A 99 3.93 -11.54 -0.51
N PHE A 100 2.74 -11.24 0.02
CA PHE A 100 1.54 -11.04 -0.78
C PHE A 100 1.32 -9.55 -1.04
N ALA A 101 0.92 -9.18 -2.25
CA ALA A 101 0.55 -7.80 -2.52
C ALA A 101 -0.72 -7.71 -3.38
N THR A 102 -1.53 -6.67 -3.19
CA THR A 102 -2.65 -6.37 -4.09
C THR A 102 -2.77 -4.86 -4.31
N ALA A 103 -2.51 -4.43 -5.55
CA ALA A 103 -2.72 -3.07 -6.00
C ALA A 103 -4.17 -2.84 -6.44
N PHE A 104 -4.61 -1.59 -6.44
CA PHE A 104 -5.96 -1.20 -6.87
C PHE A 104 -5.92 0.15 -7.59
N GLY A 105 -6.73 0.28 -8.64
CA GLY A 105 -7.04 1.52 -9.32
C GLY A 105 -8.54 1.68 -9.56
N SER A 106 -9.08 2.87 -9.30
CA SER A 106 -10.48 3.20 -9.59
C SER A 106 -10.76 3.21 -11.09
N GLY A 107 -11.91 2.67 -11.52
CA GLY A 107 -12.27 2.49 -12.92
C GLY A 107 -12.99 1.16 -13.29
N ALA A 108 -12.76 0.00 -12.69
CA ALA A 108 -11.86 -0.38 -11.60
C ALA A 108 -11.15 -1.71 -11.88
N GLY A 109 -9.94 -1.87 -11.33
CA GLY A 109 -9.11 -3.06 -11.47
C GLY A 109 -8.20 -3.26 -10.27
N ALA A 110 -7.80 -4.51 -10.04
CA ALA A 110 -6.85 -4.88 -8.99
C ALA A 110 -5.92 -5.98 -9.49
N ASP A 111 -4.63 -5.85 -9.18
CA ASP A 111 -3.59 -6.80 -9.55
C ASP A 111 -3.00 -7.39 -8.27
N ALA A 112 -2.99 -8.72 -8.18
CA ALA A 112 -2.42 -9.44 -7.05
C ALA A 112 -1.07 -10.06 -7.43
N PHE A 113 -0.15 -10.08 -6.46
CA PHE A 113 1.21 -10.60 -6.62
C PHE A 113 1.56 -11.49 -5.42
N SER A 114 2.35 -12.53 -5.69
CA SER A 114 2.92 -13.44 -4.70
C SER A 114 4.39 -13.61 -5.08
N PHE A 115 5.30 -13.17 -4.22
CA PHE A 115 6.74 -13.27 -4.49
C PHE A 115 7.49 -13.76 -3.25
N ARG A 116 8.62 -14.42 -3.50
CA ARG A 116 9.52 -14.92 -2.46
C ARG A 116 10.80 -14.10 -2.49
N VAL A 117 11.21 -13.61 -1.33
CA VAL A 117 12.44 -12.87 -1.15
C VAL A 117 13.62 -13.81 -1.32
N THR A 118 14.61 -13.38 -2.10
CA THR A 118 15.84 -14.16 -2.34
C THR A 118 16.97 -13.67 -1.44
N ASP A 119 18.02 -14.46 -1.31
CA ASP A 119 19.27 -14.13 -0.62
C ASP A 119 19.96 -12.86 -1.15
N LYS A 120 19.67 -12.47 -2.41
CA LYS A 120 20.18 -11.24 -3.00
C LYS A 120 19.71 -9.97 -2.27
N ILE A 121 18.65 -10.04 -1.47
CA ILE A 121 18.11 -8.87 -0.74
C ILE A 121 19.17 -8.21 0.15
N ASP A 122 19.99 -9.01 0.83
CA ASP A 122 21.01 -8.51 1.76
C ASP A 122 22.16 -7.79 1.04
N LYS A 123 22.31 -7.98 -0.27
CA LYS A 123 23.31 -7.29 -1.10
C LYS A 123 22.80 -5.99 -1.71
N ILE A 124 21.50 -5.73 -1.65
CA ILE A 124 20.87 -4.59 -2.33
C ILE A 124 20.12 -3.65 -1.39
N ARG A 125 19.66 -4.12 -0.23
CA ARG A 125 18.83 -3.35 0.71
C ARG A 125 19.49 -2.02 1.08
N ASP A 126 20.76 -2.06 1.47
CA ASP A 126 21.49 -0.88 1.97
C ASP A 126 22.13 -0.04 0.85
N LYS A 127 21.75 -0.28 -0.42
CA LYS A 127 22.24 0.53 -1.57
C LYS A 127 21.36 1.75 -1.85
N ALA A 128 20.25 1.90 -1.15
CA ALA A 128 19.39 3.06 -1.18
C ALA A 128 18.91 3.37 0.25
N PRO A 129 18.50 4.62 0.54
CA PRO A 129 17.87 4.94 1.83
C PRO A 129 16.62 4.08 2.06
N LEU A 130 16.44 3.63 3.30
CA LEU A 130 15.25 2.87 3.69
C LEU A 130 14.02 3.79 3.70
N VAL A 131 12.83 3.23 3.49
CA VAL A 131 11.57 3.98 3.54
C VAL A 131 11.40 4.65 4.91
N GLU A 132 11.78 3.96 5.99
CA GLU A 132 11.72 4.51 7.34
C GLU A 132 12.64 5.71 7.54
N GLU A 133 13.84 5.68 6.97
CA GLU A 133 14.78 6.80 7.04
C GLU A 133 14.25 8.02 6.30
N LEU A 134 13.68 7.82 5.10
CA LEU A 134 13.09 8.89 4.30
C LEU A 134 11.87 9.53 4.98
N LEU A 135 11.16 8.77 5.80
CA LEU A 135 9.97 9.23 6.52
C LEU A 135 10.28 9.72 7.95
N ALA A 136 11.53 9.64 8.43
CA ALA A 136 11.88 9.92 9.82
C ALA A 136 11.81 11.42 10.18
N ASN A 137 12.17 12.30 9.24
CA ASN A 137 12.36 13.73 9.50
C ASN A 137 11.49 14.62 8.59
N PRO A 138 10.16 14.58 8.72
CA PRO A 138 9.28 15.43 7.92
C PRO A 138 9.39 16.90 8.32
N VAL A 139 9.36 17.80 7.33
CA VAL A 139 9.16 19.23 7.56
C VAL A 139 7.66 19.52 7.56
N TYR A 140 7.10 19.81 8.73
CA TYR A 140 5.70 20.17 8.86
C TYR A 140 5.45 21.61 8.37
N MET A 141 4.29 21.82 7.76
CA MET A 141 3.89 23.11 7.21
C MET A 141 2.44 23.39 7.58
N ASP A 142 2.12 24.67 7.81
CA ASP A 142 0.75 25.10 7.99
C ASP A 142 -0.05 25.02 6.67
N TYR A 143 -1.36 25.21 6.79
CA TYR A 143 -2.26 25.13 5.64
C TYR A 143 -2.02 26.23 4.60
N ALA A 144 -1.62 27.44 5.02
CA ALA A 144 -1.38 28.55 4.10
C ALA A 144 -0.16 28.26 3.21
N MET A 145 0.91 27.73 3.81
CA MET A 145 2.10 27.28 3.12
C MET A 145 1.81 26.09 2.21
N TYR A 146 1.04 25.09 2.67
CA TYR A 146 0.56 24.00 1.81
C TYR A 146 -0.25 24.52 0.60
N ALA A 147 -1.22 25.40 0.85
CA ALA A 147 -2.09 25.95 -0.20
C ALA A 147 -1.28 26.76 -1.23
N LYS A 148 -0.25 27.49 -0.79
CA LYS A 148 0.72 28.16 -1.66
C LYS A 148 1.48 27.15 -2.53
N HIS A 149 2.07 26.10 -1.94
CA HIS A 149 2.83 25.08 -2.69
C HIS A 149 1.98 24.30 -3.69
N LYS A 150 0.70 24.06 -3.36
CA LYS A 150 -0.26 23.37 -4.24
C LYS A 150 -0.96 24.29 -5.25
N GLY A 151 -0.63 25.58 -5.30
CA GLY A 151 -1.25 26.53 -6.22
C GLY A 151 -2.75 26.74 -5.97
N LYS A 152 -3.22 26.56 -4.72
CA LYS A 152 -4.64 26.72 -4.35
C LYS A 152 -5.05 28.18 -4.12
N ILE A 153 -4.09 29.09 -3.93
CA ILE A 153 -4.33 30.51 -3.70
C ILE A 153 -4.46 31.20 -5.06
N LYS A 154 -5.68 31.62 -5.41
CA LYS A 154 -5.91 32.46 -6.59
C LYS A 154 -5.48 33.89 -6.24
N ARG A 155 -4.53 34.43 -7.00
CA ARG A 155 -4.24 35.87 -6.99
C ARG A 155 -5.19 36.56 -7.96
N ALA A 156 -5.77 37.67 -7.52
CA ALA A 156 -6.62 38.53 -8.37
C ALA A 156 -5.78 39.16 -9.49
#